data_AF-A0A0G1SS11-F1
#
_entry.id   AF-A0A0G1SS11-F1
#
_cell.length_a   1.000
_cell.length_b   1.000
_cell.length_c   1.000
_cell.angle_alpha   90.00
_cell.angle_beta   90.00
_cell.angle_gamma   90.00
#
_symmetry.space_group_name_H-M   'P 1'
#
loop_
_entity.id
_entity.type
_entity.pdbx_description
1 polymer ?
#
loop_
_entity_poly.entity_id
_entity_poly.type
_entity_poly.pdbx_seq_one_letter_code
_entity_poly.pdbx_strand_id
1 'polypeptide(L)'
;MFHSLKSRRKLFAIFSLFSFVFNIFQPAFLALSLAPVISPTLTHAEDLPPVDASPEPTTSPSESIVPSVEPTLHIESDSSREMTPDAEQSGSPSPDIIVVSPSLSIDPSPIASDTPTPVPTTVPTNPPAPADSSPAPPDSNSTIVTTDPQVAESSAELVSVESQPIEKITLANGQPILDTVNTDWNIDEAAGTATTKESVKLGIKYIFPLDNRVTVTFSSLPADESLRSPLKIVKVKVSDLNLADSIKPYGEYAYDITTSMTNGSFDYDLTLPKPDNQSVDIVYMEDQNSTPTTLADSQTSQQGNTVKASGIDHFTIFVVINPPLSGATCVLAGATTGTGCYATLQEAIDASSNGDTIEIQSDLTVTQQVNVNKDVTIDGNGFTISPSFAYTNNSNNATFGGFVSGVTLKNITIDGTLGTNLHGINIYTVTNILLDNISVENNDKAGVVVNGSIVTVNNILTSGNGWYGINVDQGSGVTTEAKLIINGISSHNETAHIYIDDKTKTVSIVDTNNQYDNTDLHPGNVRIYNLINPTSSNSSARSRIN
;
A
#
# COMPACT_ATOMS: atom_id res chain seq x y z
N MET A 1 49.34 49.90 0.20
CA MET A 1 48.85 51.04 -0.58
C MET A 1 49.41 50.88 -1.99
N PHE A 2 48.52 50.79 -3.00
CA PHE A 2 48.78 50.65 -4.44
C PHE A 2 49.35 49.32 -4.99
N HIS A 3 48.82 48.98 -6.18
CA HIS A 3 48.93 47.77 -7.02
C HIS A 3 47.94 46.67 -6.60
N SER A 4 46.94 46.27 -7.38
CA SER A 4 46.78 46.26 -8.83
C SER A 4 45.28 46.21 -9.17
N LEU A 5 44.83 47.23 -9.91
CA LEU A 5 43.48 47.35 -10.46
C LEU A 5 43.48 46.77 -11.88
N LYS A 6 43.44 45.44 -12.02
CA LYS A 6 43.28 44.74 -13.32
C LYS A 6 42.93 43.26 -13.09
N SER A 7 41.65 42.95 -12.87
CA SER A 7 40.99 41.68 -13.29
C SER A 7 39.59 41.51 -12.66
N ARG A 8 38.63 42.38 -13.01
CA ARG A 8 37.18 42.13 -12.75
C ARG A 8 36.29 42.67 -13.88
N ARG A 9 36.61 42.34 -15.13
CA ARG A 9 35.74 42.58 -16.30
C ARG A 9 35.82 41.48 -17.38
N LYS A 10 36.13 40.23 -17.00
CA LYS A 10 36.12 39.08 -17.93
C LYS A 10 35.58 37.81 -17.27
N LEU A 11 34.30 37.82 -16.88
CA LEU A 11 33.57 36.58 -16.59
C LEU A 11 32.06 36.70 -16.93
N PHE A 12 31.73 37.52 -17.94
CA PHE A 12 30.41 37.58 -18.57
C PHE A 12 30.63 37.82 -20.06
N ALA A 13 31.13 36.80 -20.77
CA ALA A 13 31.19 36.73 -22.24
C ALA A 13 31.65 35.35 -22.75
N ILE A 14 31.33 34.25 -22.05
CA ILE A 14 31.61 32.88 -22.52
C ILE A 14 30.42 32.00 -22.12
N PHE A 15 29.27 32.22 -22.78
CA PHE A 15 28.15 31.27 -22.89
C PHE A 15 27.22 31.68 -24.04
N SER A 16 27.78 32.19 -25.15
CA SER A 16 27.01 32.56 -26.35
C SER A 16 27.74 32.17 -27.65
N LEU A 17 28.48 31.06 -27.61
CA LEU A 17 29.17 30.53 -28.79
C LEU A 17 29.20 29.00 -28.80
N PHE A 18 28.04 28.38 -28.53
CA PHE A 18 27.79 26.95 -28.75
C PHE A 18 26.34 26.75 -29.25
N SER A 19 25.90 27.62 -30.17
CA SER A 19 24.65 27.47 -30.92
C SER A 19 24.83 27.92 -32.37
N PHE A 20 25.90 27.47 -33.01
CA PHE A 20 26.04 27.56 -34.47
C PHE A 20 27.18 26.62 -34.87
N VAL A 21 26.81 25.44 -35.39
CA VAL A 21 27.54 24.49 -36.27
C VAL A 21 27.09 23.08 -35.90
N PHE A 22 25.94 22.68 -36.45
CA PHE A 22 25.62 21.32 -36.93
C PHE A 22 24.31 21.43 -37.70
N ASN A 23 24.38 22.09 -38.85
CA ASN A 23 23.28 22.18 -39.80
C ASN A 23 23.85 22.23 -41.21
N ILE A 24 24.51 21.15 -41.65
CA ILE A 24 24.82 20.85 -43.05
C ILE A 24 25.01 19.32 -43.17
N PHE A 25 24.49 18.70 -44.24
CA PHE A 25 24.30 17.26 -44.56
C PHE A 25 22.96 16.70 -44.04
N GLN A 26 21.94 16.35 -44.84
CA GLN A 26 21.87 15.82 -46.22
C GLN A 26 20.43 15.96 -46.82
N PRO A 27 20.20 15.60 -48.10
CA PRO A 27 19.32 16.33 -49.03
C PRO A 27 17.92 15.74 -49.27
N ALA A 28 17.10 16.62 -49.85
CA ALA A 28 15.97 16.43 -50.76
C ALA A 28 15.53 14.99 -51.15
N PHE A 29 14.31 14.64 -50.77
CA PHE A 29 13.35 14.00 -51.67
C PHE A 29 12.05 14.81 -51.64
N LEU A 30 11.67 15.39 -52.78
CA LEU A 30 10.49 16.22 -52.97
C LEU A 30 9.47 15.48 -53.85
N ALA A 31 8.23 15.52 -53.38
CA ALA A 31 6.95 15.54 -54.11
C ALA A 31 6.45 14.28 -54.86
N LEU A 32 5.33 13.74 -54.36
CA LEU A 32 3.99 13.65 -54.97
C LEU A 32 3.13 12.94 -53.88
N SER A 33 1.97 13.37 -53.41
CA SER A 33 0.84 14.09 -53.99
C SER A 33 -0.02 14.65 -52.83
N LEU A 34 -0.65 15.81 -53.05
CA LEU A 34 -1.65 16.39 -52.15
C LEU A 34 -3.01 15.78 -52.46
N ALA A 35 -3.68 15.23 -51.44
CA ALA A 35 -5.13 15.05 -51.41
C ALA A 35 -5.62 15.33 -49.97
N PRO A 36 -6.73 16.07 -49.78
CA PRO A 36 -7.23 16.37 -48.45
C PRO A 36 -7.97 15.15 -47.90
N VAL A 37 -7.49 14.58 -46.80
CA VAL A 37 -8.28 13.62 -46.02
C VAL A 37 -9.20 14.44 -45.12
N ILE A 38 -10.45 14.50 -45.53
CA ILE A 38 -11.59 14.96 -44.75
C ILE A 38 -11.63 14.13 -43.45
N SER A 39 -11.60 14.80 -42.30
CA SER A 39 -11.88 14.18 -40.99
C SER A 39 -13.27 13.55 -41.02
N PRO A 40 -13.45 12.26 -40.72
CA PRO A 40 -14.77 11.74 -40.43
C PRO A 40 -15.16 12.23 -39.02
N THR A 41 -16.17 13.10 -38.97
CA THR A 41 -17.07 13.25 -37.84
C THR A 41 -17.57 11.85 -37.42
N LEU A 42 -17.11 11.36 -36.28
CA LEU A 42 -17.70 10.19 -35.63
C LEU A 42 -18.92 10.64 -34.83
N THR A 43 -20.07 10.66 -35.50
CA THR A 43 -21.36 10.40 -34.88
C THR A 43 -21.50 8.90 -34.74
N HIS A 44 -21.38 8.35 -33.53
CA HIS A 44 -21.70 6.94 -33.28
C HIS A 44 -22.96 6.88 -32.41
N ALA A 45 -24.10 6.79 -33.09
CA ALA A 45 -25.34 6.25 -32.54
C ALA A 45 -25.33 4.73 -32.77
N GLU A 46 -25.90 4.00 -31.82
CA GLU A 46 -25.93 2.54 -31.68
C GLU A 46 -26.37 1.75 -32.94
N ASP A 47 -25.84 0.53 -33.10
CA ASP A 47 -26.66 -0.65 -33.43
C ASP A 47 -25.91 -1.97 -33.10
N LEU A 48 -26.54 -2.85 -32.29
CA LEU A 48 -26.20 -4.27 -32.13
C LEU A 48 -27.44 -5.10 -32.53
N PRO A 49 -27.27 -6.27 -33.17
CA PRO A 49 -28.30 -6.95 -33.96
C PRO A 49 -29.42 -7.63 -33.13
N PRO A 50 -30.58 -7.93 -33.76
CA PRO A 50 -31.80 -8.35 -33.06
C PRO A 50 -31.75 -9.83 -32.64
N VAL A 51 -32.33 -10.12 -31.47
CA VAL A 51 -32.65 -11.49 -31.04
C VAL A 51 -34.13 -11.79 -31.32
N ASP A 52 -34.32 -12.92 -31.99
CA ASP A 52 -35.57 -13.49 -32.50
C ASP A 52 -36.56 -13.92 -31.39
N ALA A 53 -37.78 -14.17 -31.85
CA ALA A 53 -39.06 -14.04 -31.17
C ALA A 53 -39.45 -15.07 -30.09
N SER A 54 -40.42 -14.60 -29.29
CA SER A 54 -41.38 -15.30 -28.40
C SER A 54 -41.98 -16.61 -28.97
N PRO A 55 -42.58 -17.47 -28.11
CA PRO A 55 -44.05 -17.42 -28.08
C PRO A 55 -44.71 -17.48 -26.69
N GLU A 56 -45.93 -16.92 -26.71
CA GLU A 56 -46.97 -16.65 -25.71
C GLU A 56 -47.52 -17.82 -24.84
N PRO A 57 -48.35 -17.50 -23.81
CA PRO A 57 -48.79 -18.42 -22.76
C PRO A 57 -50.12 -19.13 -23.08
N THR A 58 -50.43 -20.23 -22.38
CA THR A 58 -51.73 -20.92 -22.49
C THR A 58 -52.31 -21.38 -21.14
N THR A 59 -53.46 -20.76 -20.82
CA THR A 59 -54.72 -21.32 -20.26
C THR A 59 -54.84 -21.88 -18.82
N SER A 60 -55.84 -21.32 -18.14
CA SER A 60 -56.52 -21.69 -16.87
C SER A 60 -57.32 -23.02 -16.96
N PRO A 61 -57.87 -23.56 -15.84
CA PRO A 61 -59.26 -23.25 -15.51
C PRO A 61 -59.60 -23.03 -14.01
N SER A 62 -60.85 -22.60 -13.82
CA SER A 62 -61.55 -21.97 -12.70
C SER A 62 -62.37 -22.94 -11.83
N GLU A 63 -62.62 -22.62 -10.54
CA GLU A 63 -63.92 -22.59 -9.81
C GLU A 63 -63.71 -22.29 -8.30
N SER A 64 -64.15 -21.14 -7.77
CA SER A 64 -65.39 -20.83 -7.01
C SER A 64 -65.40 -21.41 -5.57
N ILE A 65 -65.56 -20.67 -4.45
CA ILE A 65 -66.77 -19.97 -3.93
C ILE A 65 -66.37 -19.00 -2.77
N VAL A 66 -67.10 -17.88 -2.61
CA VAL A 66 -67.02 -16.70 -1.69
C VAL A 66 -67.72 -16.95 -0.30
N PRO A 67 -67.95 -15.98 0.64
CA PRO A 67 -67.20 -14.82 1.22
C PRO A 67 -67.12 -14.83 2.78
N SER A 68 -66.48 -13.82 3.42
CA SER A 68 -67.14 -12.92 4.41
C SER A 68 -66.19 -12.14 5.37
N VAL A 69 -66.09 -10.83 5.12
CA VAL A 69 -66.22 -9.68 6.07
C VAL A 69 -65.03 -9.24 6.97
N GLU A 70 -64.57 -8.01 6.69
CA GLU A 70 -63.82 -7.05 7.54
C GLU A 70 -64.67 -6.43 8.66
N PRO A 71 -64.06 -5.72 9.62
CA PRO A 71 -64.41 -4.30 9.69
C PRO A 71 -63.23 -3.35 9.91
N THR A 72 -63.30 -2.22 9.21
CA THR A 72 -62.56 -0.96 9.42
C THR A 72 -63.24 -0.10 10.50
N LEU A 73 -62.48 0.74 11.22
CA LEU A 73 -62.98 2.04 11.70
C LEU A 73 -61.83 3.03 12.01
N HIS A 74 -61.94 4.22 11.40
CA HIS A 74 -61.19 5.47 11.58
C HIS A 74 -61.36 6.08 12.99
N ILE A 75 -60.52 7.08 13.36
CA ILE A 75 -60.89 8.50 13.58
C ILE A 75 -59.66 9.36 14.02
N GLU A 76 -59.43 10.40 13.21
CA GLU A 76 -59.02 11.80 13.44
C GLU A 76 -57.73 12.28 14.15
N SER A 77 -57.18 13.30 13.47
CA SER A 77 -56.20 14.33 13.82
C SER A 77 -56.81 15.51 14.58
N ASP A 78 -56.08 16.16 15.50
CA ASP A 78 -55.97 17.65 15.55
C ASP A 78 -54.86 18.20 16.49
N SER A 79 -54.20 19.25 15.99
CA SER A 79 -53.67 20.49 16.59
C SER A 79 -52.78 20.59 17.86
N SER A 80 -51.54 21.01 17.59
CA SER A 80 -50.98 22.38 17.83
C SER A 80 -50.44 22.85 19.21
N ARG A 81 -49.31 23.61 19.11
CA ARG A 81 -48.68 24.62 20.02
C ARG A 81 -47.93 24.08 21.25
N GLU A 82 -46.81 24.64 21.76
CA GLU A 82 -45.97 25.82 21.48
C GLU A 82 -44.64 25.67 22.29
N MET A 83 -43.54 26.24 21.76
CA MET A 83 -42.35 26.86 22.41
C MET A 83 -41.74 26.38 23.76
N THR A 84 -40.51 25.86 23.67
CA THR A 84 -39.19 26.16 24.34
C THR A 84 -39.08 27.25 25.46
N PRO A 85 -37.91 27.44 26.14
CA PRO A 85 -36.96 26.56 26.86
C PRO A 85 -36.53 27.17 28.25
N ASP A 86 -35.33 26.84 28.77
CA ASP A 86 -34.62 27.30 30.03
C ASP A 86 -34.95 26.55 31.34
N ALA A 87 -34.04 26.32 32.30
CA ALA A 87 -32.58 26.41 32.41
C ALA A 87 -32.14 25.73 33.75
N GLU A 88 -30.89 25.28 33.78
CA GLU A 88 -29.93 25.19 34.91
C GLU A 88 -30.16 24.38 36.23
N GLN A 89 -29.12 23.56 36.49
CA GLN A 89 -28.35 23.33 37.73
C GLN A 89 -28.79 22.35 38.85
N SER A 90 -27.90 21.34 39.01
CA SER A 90 -27.15 20.95 40.22
C SER A 90 -27.85 20.28 41.41
N GLY A 91 -27.37 19.08 41.78
CA GLY A 91 -27.45 18.56 43.16
C GLY A 91 -27.60 17.03 43.33
N SER A 92 -26.52 16.36 43.75
CA SER A 92 -26.43 15.02 44.39
C SER A 92 -27.37 14.87 45.63
N PRO A 93 -27.68 13.69 46.25
CA PRO A 93 -27.04 12.36 46.18
C PRO A 93 -27.98 11.11 46.14
N SER A 94 -27.32 9.94 46.08
CA SER A 94 -27.81 8.54 46.17
C SER A 94 -28.76 8.21 47.34
N PRO A 95 -29.59 7.15 47.21
CA PRO A 95 -29.71 6.20 48.31
C PRO A 95 -29.62 4.70 47.90
N ASP A 96 -29.04 3.93 48.81
CA ASP A 96 -28.97 2.46 48.86
C ASP A 96 -30.36 1.80 48.88
N ILE A 97 -30.54 0.69 48.14
CA ILE A 97 -31.53 -0.36 48.49
C ILE A 97 -30.94 -1.77 48.25
N ILE A 98 -30.98 -2.54 49.33
CA ILE A 98 -30.66 -3.96 49.53
C ILE A 98 -31.74 -4.84 48.88
N VAL A 99 -31.37 -5.89 48.14
CA VAL A 99 -32.24 -7.07 47.95
C VAL A 99 -31.42 -8.36 48.03
N VAL A 100 -31.97 -9.30 48.80
CA VAL A 100 -31.42 -10.56 49.31
C VAL A 100 -31.77 -11.72 48.36
N SER A 101 -30.83 -12.65 48.18
CA SER A 101 -30.98 -13.93 47.46
C SER A 101 -31.94 -14.92 48.13
N PRO A 102 -32.42 -15.92 47.38
CA PRO A 102 -32.46 -17.27 47.94
C PRO A 102 -31.80 -18.32 47.04
N SER A 103 -31.01 -19.16 47.70
CA SER A 103 -30.38 -20.39 47.20
C SER A 103 -31.35 -21.57 47.25
N LEU A 104 -31.25 -22.51 46.31
CA LEU A 104 -31.56 -23.93 46.54
C LEU A 104 -30.64 -24.80 45.68
N SER A 105 -29.79 -25.56 46.37
CA SER A 105 -28.81 -26.53 45.88
C SER A 105 -29.44 -27.90 45.68
N ILE A 106 -29.01 -28.68 44.67
CA ILE A 106 -28.89 -30.15 44.78
C ILE A 106 -27.64 -30.62 44.01
N ASP A 107 -26.89 -31.47 44.71
CA ASP A 107 -25.58 -32.09 44.52
C ASP A 107 -25.56 -33.22 43.43
N PRO A 108 -24.40 -33.60 42.84
CA PRO A 108 -24.30 -34.67 41.85
C PRO A 108 -23.67 -35.96 42.41
N SER A 109 -24.08 -37.14 41.92
CA SER A 109 -23.24 -38.36 41.87
C SER A 109 -23.86 -39.53 41.07
N PRO A 110 -23.05 -40.52 40.62
CA PRO A 110 -23.17 -41.20 39.32
C PRO A 110 -23.59 -42.70 39.39
N ILE A 111 -23.80 -43.35 38.22
CA ILE A 111 -23.34 -44.72 37.81
C ILE A 111 -24.10 -45.31 36.57
N ALA A 112 -23.32 -45.90 35.63
CA ALA A 112 -23.59 -47.01 34.65
C ALA A 112 -24.62 -46.81 33.49
N SER A 113 -24.52 -47.36 32.27
CA SER A 113 -23.59 -48.25 31.53
C SER A 113 -23.97 -48.25 30.01
N ASP A 114 -23.06 -48.77 29.17
CA ASP A 114 -23.26 -49.44 27.85
C ASP A 114 -23.00 -48.71 26.50
N THR A 115 -21.72 -48.75 26.05
CA THR A 115 -21.13 -49.39 24.83
C THR A 115 -21.81 -49.19 23.43
N PRO A 116 -21.11 -49.05 22.26
CA PRO A 116 -19.70 -49.40 21.95
C PRO A 116 -18.80 -48.29 21.36
N THR A 117 -17.50 -48.47 21.64
CA THR A 117 -16.34 -47.74 21.12
C THR A 117 -15.90 -48.28 19.75
N PRO A 118 -15.62 -47.43 18.73
CA PRO A 118 -14.84 -47.83 17.57
C PRO A 118 -13.33 -47.78 17.85
N VAL A 119 -12.63 -48.82 17.42
CA VAL A 119 -11.20 -49.13 17.55
C VAL A 119 -10.29 -48.06 16.93
N PRO A 120 -9.14 -47.70 17.55
CA PRO A 120 -8.10 -46.92 16.88
C PRO A 120 -7.22 -47.82 16.00
N THR A 121 -7.13 -47.49 14.71
CA THR A 121 -6.20 -48.13 13.77
C THR A 121 -4.76 -47.76 14.10
N THR A 122 -3.96 -48.76 14.44
CA THR A 122 -2.51 -48.68 14.58
C THR A 122 -1.84 -48.47 13.22
N VAL A 123 -1.09 -47.38 13.05
CA VAL A 123 -0.19 -47.17 11.90
C VAL A 123 1.12 -47.93 12.16
N PRO A 124 1.63 -48.71 11.19
CA PRO A 124 2.78 -49.59 11.39
C PRO A 124 4.11 -48.83 11.42
N THR A 125 4.99 -49.39 12.26
CA THR A 125 6.41 -49.07 12.44
C THR A 125 7.25 -49.24 11.17
N ASN A 126 8.20 -48.32 11.01
CA ASN A 126 9.24 -48.26 10.00
C ASN A 126 10.05 -49.58 9.89
N PRO A 127 10.31 -50.12 8.68
CA PRO A 127 11.28 -51.22 8.48
C PRO A 127 12.73 -50.71 8.42
N PRO A 128 13.72 -51.51 8.87
CA PRO A 128 15.13 -51.11 8.91
C PRO A 128 15.81 -51.16 7.54
N ALA A 129 16.82 -50.29 7.36
CA ALA A 129 17.70 -50.26 6.21
C ALA A 129 18.58 -51.53 6.13
N PRO A 130 18.88 -52.04 4.91
CA PRO A 130 19.66 -53.25 4.74
C PRO A 130 21.16 -53.01 4.95
N ALA A 131 21.79 -53.94 5.66
CA ALA A 131 23.22 -54.14 5.63
C ALA A 131 23.60 -54.95 4.38
N ASP A 132 24.60 -54.48 3.65
CA ASP A 132 25.44 -55.37 2.84
C ASP A 132 26.90 -54.93 2.97
N SER A 133 27.74 -55.92 2.76
CA SER A 133 29.08 -56.13 3.25
C SER A 133 30.03 -56.32 2.06
N SER A 134 31.33 -56.28 2.35
CA SER A 134 32.45 -56.80 1.52
C SER A 134 33.15 -55.77 0.59
N PRO A 135 34.41 -55.99 0.16
CA PRO A 135 35.63 -56.07 0.98
C PRO A 135 36.80 -55.21 0.39
N ALA A 136 37.92 -55.11 1.13
CA ALA A 136 39.23 -54.66 0.63
C ALA A 136 39.79 -55.57 -0.49
N PRO A 137 40.71 -55.11 -1.40
CA PRO A 137 42.18 -55.19 -1.16
C PRO A 137 43.02 -54.17 -2.02
N PRO A 138 44.36 -54.29 -2.21
CA PRO A 138 45.45 -54.84 -1.37
C PRO A 138 46.64 -53.87 -1.14
N ASP A 139 47.52 -54.29 -0.23
CA ASP A 139 48.94 -53.89 -0.11
C ASP A 139 49.73 -54.01 -1.43
N SER A 140 50.75 -53.16 -1.60
CA SER A 140 52.06 -53.57 -2.11
C SER A 140 53.15 -52.57 -1.75
N ASN A 141 54.00 -53.03 -0.83
CA ASN A 141 55.26 -52.43 -0.42
C ASN A 141 56.31 -52.57 -1.54
N SER A 142 57.11 -51.54 -1.81
CA SER A 142 58.45 -51.70 -2.38
C SER A 142 59.35 -50.52 -1.99
N THR A 143 60.20 -50.80 -1.01
CA THR A 143 61.50 -50.19 -0.71
C THR A 143 62.30 -49.74 -1.95
N ILE A 144 63.00 -48.60 -1.83
CA ILE A 144 64.42 -48.43 -2.21
C ILE A 144 65.05 -47.39 -1.28
N VAL A 145 66.23 -47.77 -0.78
CA VAL A 145 67.17 -47.06 0.12
C VAL A 145 68.06 -46.11 -0.69
N THR A 146 68.75 -45.19 0.02
CA THR A 146 69.91 -44.33 -0.34
C THR A 146 69.52 -42.85 -0.53
N THR A 147 70.11 -41.83 0.12
CA THR A 147 71.34 -41.64 0.93
C THR A 147 71.21 -40.28 1.66
N ASP A 148 71.65 -40.20 2.92
CA ASP A 148 72.01 -38.96 3.65
C ASP A 148 73.37 -38.40 3.09
N PRO A 149 73.91 -37.18 3.39
CA PRO A 149 73.41 -35.99 4.13
C PRO A 149 73.63 -34.63 3.43
N GLN A 150 72.97 -33.55 3.89
CA GLN A 150 73.63 -32.27 4.26
C GLN A 150 72.66 -31.13 4.67
N VAL A 151 72.83 -30.71 5.93
CA VAL A 151 73.10 -29.33 6.39
C VAL A 151 72.08 -28.21 6.06
N ALA A 152 71.32 -27.89 7.12
CA ALA A 152 70.98 -26.57 7.66
C ALA A 152 70.55 -25.44 6.70
N GLU A 153 69.25 -25.10 6.77
CA GLU A 153 68.85 -23.70 6.87
C GLU A 153 67.73 -23.52 7.89
N SER A 154 67.86 -22.42 8.63
CA SER A 154 66.92 -21.88 9.59
C SER A 154 65.58 -21.61 8.91
N SER A 155 64.56 -22.40 9.25
CA SER A 155 63.18 -22.06 8.92
C SER A 155 62.51 -21.57 10.20
N ALA A 156 62.31 -20.26 10.28
CA ALA A 156 61.48 -19.65 11.30
C ALA A 156 60.07 -20.22 11.16
N GLU A 157 59.65 -20.95 12.18
CA GLU A 157 58.30 -21.46 12.37
C GLU A 157 57.35 -20.25 12.40
N LEU A 158 56.60 -20.06 11.32
CA LEU A 158 55.46 -19.16 11.27
C LEU A 158 54.40 -19.75 12.21
N VAL A 159 54.44 -19.31 13.46
CA VAL A 159 53.38 -19.56 14.43
C VAL A 159 52.12 -18.87 13.89
N SER A 160 51.21 -19.66 13.32
CA SER A 160 49.84 -19.21 13.07
C SER A 160 49.19 -18.98 14.44
N VAL A 161 49.13 -17.72 14.87
CA VAL A 161 48.41 -17.33 16.08
C VAL A 161 46.94 -17.58 15.82
N GLU A 162 46.44 -18.71 16.31
CA GLU A 162 45.02 -19.02 16.37
C GLU A 162 44.36 -17.96 17.26
N SER A 163 43.51 -17.12 16.67
CA SER A 163 42.86 -16.01 17.35
C SER A 163 41.93 -16.54 18.44
N GLN A 164 42.29 -16.31 19.70
CA GLN A 164 41.42 -16.59 20.84
C GLN A 164 40.15 -15.71 20.72
N PRO A 165 38.95 -16.22 21.06
CA PRO A 165 37.72 -15.44 21.01
C PRO A 165 37.79 -14.25 21.98
N ILE A 166 37.41 -13.05 21.52
CA ILE A 166 37.35 -11.84 22.35
C ILE A 166 36.22 -12.02 23.38
N GLU A 167 36.56 -11.92 24.67
CA GLU A 167 35.57 -11.98 25.76
C GLU A 167 34.60 -10.79 25.67
N LYS A 168 33.29 -11.07 25.72
CA LYS A 168 32.21 -10.08 25.65
C LYS A 168 31.53 -9.91 27.00
N ILE A 169 31.18 -8.67 27.34
CA ILE A 169 30.26 -8.36 28.43
C ILE A 169 28.90 -7.96 27.85
N THR A 170 27.81 -8.37 28.51
CA THR A 170 26.45 -8.08 28.07
C THR A 170 25.79 -7.05 28.97
N LEU A 171 24.83 -6.30 28.40
CA LEU A 171 24.02 -5.35 29.14
C LEU A 171 23.18 -6.10 30.18
N ALA A 172 23.27 -5.68 31.45
CA ALA A 172 22.48 -6.29 32.51
C ALA A 172 20.99 -5.96 32.37
N ASN A 173 20.12 -6.95 32.61
CA ASN A 173 18.67 -6.76 32.58
C ASN A 173 18.24 -5.68 33.57
N GLY A 174 17.47 -4.70 33.08
CA GLY A 174 16.95 -3.60 33.89
C GLY A 174 17.96 -2.48 34.20
N GLN A 175 19.16 -2.50 33.61
CA GLN A 175 20.08 -1.38 33.70
C GLN A 175 19.47 -0.14 33.02
N PRO A 176 19.51 1.05 33.64
CA PRO A 176 19.01 2.28 33.01
C PRO A 176 19.79 2.57 31.73
N ILE A 177 19.06 2.96 30.69
CA ILE A 177 19.61 3.39 29.41
C ILE A 177 19.60 4.92 29.37
N LEU A 178 20.76 5.52 29.07
CA LEU A 178 20.91 6.96 28.90
C LEU A 178 21.00 7.32 27.42
N ASP A 179 20.24 8.33 27.02
CA ASP A 179 20.27 8.86 25.66
C ASP A 179 21.46 9.80 25.46
N THR A 180 22.16 9.67 24.33
CA THR A 180 23.15 10.68 23.93
C THR A 180 22.46 11.97 23.49
N VAL A 181 23.18 13.08 23.63
CA VAL A 181 22.78 14.41 23.16
C VAL A 181 23.79 14.95 22.16
N ASN A 182 23.46 16.01 21.42
CA ASN A 182 24.32 16.57 20.36
C ASN A 182 25.76 16.89 20.82
N THR A 183 25.96 17.24 22.10
CA THR A 183 27.30 17.54 22.63
C THR A 183 28.20 16.32 22.77
N ASP A 184 27.66 15.10 22.71
CA ASP A 184 28.42 13.85 22.76
C ASP A 184 29.02 13.46 21.39
N TRP A 185 28.68 14.22 20.35
CA TRP A 185 29.05 13.96 18.97
C TRP A 185 29.97 15.05 18.39
N ASN A 186 30.83 14.65 17.47
CA ASN A 186 31.44 15.51 16.47
C ASN A 186 30.54 15.44 15.22
N ILE A 187 29.83 16.53 14.94
CA ILE A 187 28.79 16.59 13.90
C ILE A 187 29.33 17.35 12.69
N ASP A 188 29.20 16.74 11.51
CA ASP A 188 29.42 17.39 10.22
C ASP A 188 28.11 17.32 9.42
N GLU A 189 27.31 18.38 9.53
CA GLU A 189 26.02 18.50 8.85
C GLU A 189 26.15 18.48 7.32
N ALA A 190 27.23 19.09 6.79
CA ALA A 190 27.45 19.18 5.35
C ALA A 190 27.81 17.82 4.75
N ALA A 191 28.57 17.00 5.49
CA ALA A 191 28.90 15.64 5.12
C ALA A 191 27.85 14.60 5.57
N GLY A 192 26.74 15.02 6.18
CA GLY A 192 25.70 14.10 6.69
C GLY A 192 26.23 13.09 7.71
N THR A 193 27.27 13.44 8.46
CA THR A 193 28.06 12.51 9.30
C THR A 193 28.06 12.95 10.77
N ALA A 194 28.02 11.99 11.69
CA ALA A 194 28.33 12.22 13.10
C ALA A 194 29.20 11.10 13.67
N THR A 195 30.16 11.44 14.53
CA THR A 195 31.01 10.47 15.25
C THR A 195 31.00 10.76 16.74
N THR A 196 30.81 9.75 17.58
CA THR A 196 30.86 9.94 19.05
C THR A 196 32.24 10.43 19.47
N LYS A 197 32.30 11.28 20.51
CA LYS A 197 33.58 11.76 21.04
C LYS A 197 34.32 10.67 21.82
N GLU A 198 33.55 9.85 22.52
CA GLU A 198 34.05 8.74 23.33
C GLU A 198 33.80 7.40 22.65
N SER A 199 34.57 6.38 23.04
CA SER A 199 34.29 4.99 22.68
C SER A 199 32.93 4.53 23.23
N VAL A 200 32.31 3.60 22.51
CA VAL A 200 30.99 3.06 22.87
C VAL A 200 31.01 2.33 24.21
N LYS A 201 29.88 2.39 24.90
CA LYS A 201 29.60 1.86 26.24
C LYS A 201 28.23 1.20 26.29
N LEU A 202 28.08 0.19 27.15
CA LEU A 202 26.81 -0.43 27.50
C LEU A 202 25.92 0.55 28.29
N GLY A 203 24.61 0.42 28.14
CA GLY A 203 23.62 1.26 28.84
C GLY A 203 23.46 2.66 28.24
N ILE A 204 23.94 2.87 27.01
CA ILE A 204 23.80 4.12 26.26
C ILE A 204 22.99 3.85 24.99
N LYS A 205 21.99 4.69 24.74
CA LYS A 205 21.27 4.76 23.47
C LYS A 205 21.84 5.92 22.66
N TYR A 206 22.53 5.58 21.58
CA TYR A 206 23.16 6.54 20.69
C TYR A 206 22.11 7.07 19.72
N ILE A 207 21.64 8.29 19.93
CA ILE A 207 20.68 8.97 19.05
C ILE A 207 21.47 9.75 18.00
N PHE A 208 21.23 9.47 16.73
CA PHE A 208 21.91 10.17 15.64
C PHE A 208 21.41 11.63 15.55
N PRO A 209 22.30 12.64 15.64
CA PRO A 209 21.87 14.02 15.74
C PRO A 209 21.24 14.58 14.46
N LEU A 210 21.42 13.93 13.30
CA LEU A 210 20.86 14.38 12.02
C LEU A 210 19.55 13.68 11.63
N ASP A 211 19.13 12.65 12.38
CA ASP A 211 17.79 12.05 12.34
C ASP A 211 17.56 11.28 13.66
N ASN A 212 16.74 11.82 14.56
CA ASN A 212 16.54 11.26 15.90
C ASN A 212 15.78 9.92 15.92
N ARG A 213 15.26 9.47 14.77
CA ARG A 213 14.66 8.14 14.60
C ARG A 213 15.73 7.06 14.37
N VAL A 214 16.95 7.46 14.03
CA VAL A 214 18.09 6.55 13.89
C VAL A 214 18.80 6.41 15.23
N THR A 215 18.76 5.21 15.80
CA THR A 215 19.37 4.96 17.11
C THR A 215 20.11 3.63 17.17
N VAL A 216 21.21 3.58 17.92
CA VAL A 216 22.00 2.36 18.16
C VAL A 216 22.06 2.09 19.66
N THR A 217 21.86 0.85 20.09
CA THR A 217 22.04 0.43 21.49
C THR A 217 22.78 -0.90 21.54
N PHE A 218 23.94 -0.94 22.20
CA PHE A 218 24.73 -2.17 22.32
C PHE A 218 24.17 -3.09 23.41
N SER A 219 23.94 -4.35 23.05
CA SER A 219 23.57 -5.43 23.97
C SER A 219 24.79 -6.20 24.46
N SER A 220 25.90 -6.20 23.70
CA SER A 220 27.20 -6.71 24.14
C SER A 220 28.36 -5.91 23.56
N LEU A 221 29.47 -5.85 24.30
CA LEU A 221 30.72 -5.19 23.89
C LEU A 221 31.93 -5.98 24.38
N PRO A 222 33.13 -5.78 23.79
CA PRO A 222 34.37 -6.34 24.31
C PRO A 222 34.56 -6.00 25.81
N ALA A 223 34.95 -7.00 26.61
CA ALA A 223 35.23 -6.83 28.02
C ALA A 223 36.38 -5.83 28.25
N ASP A 224 37.42 -5.92 27.41
CA ASP A 224 38.51 -4.96 27.37
C ASP A 224 38.04 -3.65 26.69
N GLU A 225 37.96 -2.57 27.47
CA GLU A 225 37.51 -1.27 26.97
C GLU A 225 38.46 -0.65 25.93
N SER A 226 39.74 -1.06 25.90
CA SER A 226 40.71 -0.58 24.91
C SER A 226 40.43 -1.09 23.51
N LEU A 227 39.62 -2.15 23.38
CA LEU A 227 39.15 -2.69 22.11
C LEU A 227 37.90 -1.97 21.59
N ARG A 228 37.29 -1.09 22.40
CA ARG A 228 36.10 -0.33 22.02
C ARG A 228 36.49 0.99 21.35
N SER A 229 35.76 1.38 20.33
CA SER A 229 36.03 2.63 19.60
C SER A 229 34.77 3.46 19.38
N PRO A 230 34.92 4.72 18.92
CA PRO A 230 33.80 5.58 18.60
C PRO A 230 32.85 4.97 17.56
N LEU A 231 31.57 5.33 17.68
CA LEU A 231 30.53 5.03 16.69
C LEU A 231 30.45 6.17 15.69
N LYS A 232 30.42 5.85 14.40
CA LYS A 232 30.18 6.80 13.32
C LYS A 232 28.93 6.40 12.55
N ILE A 233 28.08 7.38 12.26
CA ILE A 233 26.87 7.23 11.45
C ILE A 233 26.93 8.22 10.30
N VAL A 234 26.69 7.74 9.08
CA VAL A 234 26.70 8.55 7.84
C VAL A 234 25.37 8.37 7.11
N LYS A 235 24.74 9.48 6.70
CA LYS A 235 23.67 9.46 5.71
C LYS A 235 24.26 9.20 4.33
N VAL A 236 23.89 8.08 3.71
CA VAL A 236 24.29 7.73 2.35
C VAL A 236 23.08 7.94 1.44
N LYS A 237 23.23 8.69 0.35
CA LYS A 237 22.11 8.85 -0.59
C LYS A 237 21.84 7.51 -1.26
N VAL A 238 20.57 7.15 -1.32
CA VAL A 238 20.12 5.92 -1.99
C VAL A 238 20.55 5.90 -3.46
N SER A 239 20.61 7.06 -4.12
CA SER A 239 21.09 7.19 -5.52
C SER A 239 22.56 6.83 -5.73
N ASP A 240 23.35 6.81 -4.65
CA ASP A 240 24.78 6.51 -4.69
C ASP A 240 25.04 5.01 -4.43
N LEU A 241 23.99 4.23 -4.15
CA LEU A 241 24.04 2.79 -3.93
C LEU A 241 23.67 2.03 -5.21
N ASN A 242 24.40 0.95 -5.49
CA ASN A 242 24.08 0.04 -6.59
C ASN A 242 22.97 -0.94 -6.19
N LEU A 243 21.74 -0.43 -6.07
CA LEU A 243 20.57 -1.24 -5.75
C LEU A 243 19.94 -1.81 -7.02
N ALA A 244 19.54 -3.07 -6.98
CA ALA A 244 18.77 -3.68 -8.07
C ALA A 244 17.39 -3.00 -8.20
N ASP A 245 16.83 -2.95 -9.42
CA ASP A 245 15.52 -2.33 -9.69
C ASP A 245 14.36 -2.93 -8.87
N SER A 246 14.52 -4.17 -8.41
CA SER A 246 13.57 -4.87 -7.54
C SER A 246 13.57 -4.35 -6.10
N ILE A 247 14.63 -3.69 -5.65
CA ILE A 247 14.71 -3.08 -4.34
C ILE A 247 14.05 -1.70 -4.42
N LYS A 248 13.06 -1.45 -3.55
CA LYS A 248 12.31 -0.19 -3.48
C LYS A 248 12.62 0.54 -2.17
N PRO A 249 13.64 1.42 -2.12
CA PRO A 249 14.06 2.07 -0.88
C PRO A 249 13.01 3.03 -0.36
N TYR A 250 12.88 3.09 0.96
CA TYR A 250 12.11 4.13 1.65
C TYR A 250 13.01 5.32 1.97
N GLY A 251 12.61 6.50 1.50
CA GLY A 251 13.30 7.77 1.77
C GLY A 251 14.52 8.03 0.89
N GLU A 252 15.17 9.17 1.12
CA GLU A 252 16.34 9.62 0.33
C GLU A 252 17.66 8.98 0.80
N TYR A 253 17.71 8.51 2.05
CA TYR A 253 18.96 8.11 2.70
C TYR A 253 18.92 6.68 3.25
N ALA A 254 20.00 5.96 2.99
CA ALA A 254 20.46 4.82 3.77
C ALA A 254 21.40 5.29 4.90
N TYR A 255 21.74 4.38 5.81
CA TYR A 255 22.58 4.69 6.96
C TYR A 255 23.77 3.74 7.05
N ASP A 256 24.97 4.28 6.86
CA ASP A 256 26.22 3.57 7.04
C ASP A 256 26.68 3.73 8.49
N ILE A 257 26.71 2.62 9.22
CA ILE A 257 27.06 2.56 10.63
C ILE A 257 28.43 1.91 10.74
N THR A 258 29.41 2.61 11.33
CA THR A 258 30.79 2.14 11.39
C THR A 258 31.44 2.33 12.75
N THR A 259 32.41 1.47 13.02
CA THR A 259 33.33 1.53 14.17
C THR A 259 34.62 0.79 13.77
N SER A 260 35.67 0.89 14.59
CA SER A 260 36.92 0.15 14.35
C SER A 260 37.02 -1.18 15.12
N MET A 261 35.96 -1.56 15.84
CA MET A 261 35.85 -2.85 16.53
C MET A 261 35.69 -3.99 15.51
N THR A 262 36.24 -5.17 15.83
CA THR A 262 36.12 -6.37 14.98
C THR A 262 34.67 -6.87 14.94
N ASN A 263 34.13 -7.16 13.74
CA ASN A 263 32.81 -7.79 13.60
C ASN A 263 32.73 -9.10 14.41
N GLY A 264 31.59 -9.37 15.05
CA GLY A 264 31.35 -10.48 15.97
C GLY A 264 31.78 -10.21 17.42
N SER A 265 32.59 -9.18 17.68
CA SER A 265 33.05 -8.82 19.03
C SER A 265 32.03 -8.00 19.85
N PHE A 266 30.88 -7.67 19.26
CA PHE A 266 29.80 -6.90 19.86
C PHE A 266 28.46 -7.38 19.32
N ASP A 267 27.38 -6.96 19.97
CA ASP A 267 26.01 -7.15 19.52
C ASP A 267 25.25 -5.83 19.77
N TYR A 268 24.42 -5.39 18.82
CA TYR A 268 23.65 -4.16 18.94
C TYR A 268 22.28 -4.23 18.28
N ASP A 269 21.41 -3.34 18.73
CA ASP A 269 20.13 -3.05 18.12
C ASP A 269 20.21 -1.72 17.37
N LEU A 270 19.66 -1.68 16.16
CA LEU A 270 19.57 -0.50 15.30
C LEU A 270 18.09 -0.15 15.10
N THR A 271 17.73 1.10 15.29
CA THR A 271 16.42 1.64 14.91
C THR A 271 16.59 2.56 13.72
N LEU A 272 15.70 2.46 12.73
CA LEU A 272 15.70 3.22 11.48
C LEU A 272 14.32 3.85 11.23
N PRO A 273 14.26 4.97 10.50
CA PRO A 273 13.01 5.61 10.14
C PRO A 273 12.21 4.78 9.12
N LYS A 274 10.89 4.74 9.27
CA LYS A 274 9.96 4.14 8.30
C LYS A 274 8.72 5.02 8.08
N PRO A 275 7.91 4.78 7.03
CA PRO A 275 6.64 5.50 6.84
C PRO A 275 5.62 5.14 7.94
N ASP A 276 4.71 6.07 8.20
CA ASP A 276 3.54 5.80 9.04
C ASP A 276 2.64 4.76 8.37
N ASN A 277 2.06 3.87 9.17
CA ASN A 277 1.08 2.85 8.74
C ASN A 277 1.52 1.86 7.64
N GLN A 278 2.81 1.79 7.32
CA GLN A 278 3.33 0.86 6.31
C GLN A 278 4.37 -0.08 6.92
N SER A 279 4.32 -1.37 6.57
CA SER A 279 5.35 -2.36 6.90
C SER A 279 6.54 -2.22 5.96
N VAL A 280 7.75 -2.33 6.49
CA VAL A 280 9.01 -2.25 5.73
C VAL A 280 9.91 -3.44 6.05
N ASP A 281 10.80 -3.77 5.11
CA ASP A 281 11.94 -4.63 5.37
C ASP A 281 13.22 -3.80 5.56
N ILE A 282 14.24 -4.42 6.15
CA ILE A 282 15.59 -3.87 6.20
C ILE A 282 16.50 -4.76 5.36
N VAL A 283 17.20 -4.17 4.40
CA VAL A 283 18.35 -4.81 3.75
C VAL A 283 19.64 -4.16 4.21
N TYR A 284 20.73 -4.91 4.15
CA TYR A 284 22.07 -4.41 4.41
C TYR A 284 23.05 -4.76 3.28
N MET A 285 24.10 -3.96 3.14
CA MET A 285 25.11 -4.09 2.08
C MET A 285 26.51 -3.77 2.63
N GLU A 286 27.44 -4.71 2.50
CA GLU A 286 28.83 -4.57 2.98
C GLU A 286 29.57 -3.34 2.42
N ASP A 287 29.23 -2.93 1.20
CA ASP A 287 29.66 -1.68 0.59
C ASP A 287 28.63 -1.17 -0.42
N GLN A 288 28.87 0.02 -0.99
CA GLN A 288 27.95 0.68 -1.93
C GLN A 288 27.65 -0.12 -3.21
N ASN A 289 28.45 -1.14 -3.52
CA ASN A 289 28.35 -1.97 -4.73
C ASN A 289 27.95 -3.42 -4.45
N SER A 290 27.88 -3.82 -3.19
CA SER A 290 27.58 -5.18 -2.76
C SER A 290 26.11 -5.54 -2.98
N THR A 291 25.80 -6.82 -3.19
CA THR A 291 24.42 -7.27 -3.29
C THR A 291 23.68 -7.06 -1.96
N PRO A 292 22.52 -6.39 -1.94
CA PRO A 292 21.73 -6.25 -0.72
C PRO A 292 21.26 -7.59 -0.17
N THR A 293 21.35 -7.77 1.14
CA THR A 293 20.85 -8.94 1.87
C THR A 293 19.74 -8.53 2.82
N THR A 294 18.59 -9.21 2.78
CA THR A 294 17.45 -8.92 3.66
C THR A 294 17.68 -9.49 5.05
N LEU A 295 17.41 -8.70 6.10
CA LEU A 295 17.35 -9.19 7.47
C LEU A 295 16.14 -10.10 7.66
N ALA A 296 16.30 -11.16 8.46
CA ALA A 296 15.19 -12.07 8.74
C ALA A 296 14.09 -11.40 9.58
N ASP A 297 12.83 -11.78 9.38
CA ASP A 297 11.67 -11.27 10.15
C ASP A 297 11.89 -11.38 11.67
N SER A 298 12.52 -12.47 12.13
CA SER A 298 12.83 -12.69 13.55
C SER A 298 13.82 -11.67 14.14
N GLN A 299 14.56 -10.96 13.30
CA GLN A 299 15.50 -9.90 13.70
C GLN A 299 14.89 -8.52 13.60
N THR A 300 13.67 -8.38 13.05
CA THR A 300 13.03 -7.08 12.87
C THR A 300 11.79 -6.93 13.75
N SER A 301 11.54 -5.70 14.20
CA SER A 301 10.28 -5.33 14.87
C SER A 301 9.92 -3.90 14.50
N GLN A 302 8.63 -3.58 14.42
CA GLN A 302 8.17 -2.31 13.89
C GLN A 302 7.22 -1.62 14.87
N GLN A 303 7.38 -0.32 15.05
CA GLN A 303 6.50 0.49 15.91
C GLN A 303 6.42 1.92 15.40
N GLY A 304 5.19 2.40 15.18
CA GLY A 304 4.94 3.77 14.72
C GLY A 304 5.70 4.07 13.42
N ASN A 305 6.56 5.09 13.48
CA ASN A 305 7.40 5.56 12.37
C ASN A 305 8.84 5.01 12.42
N THR A 306 9.07 3.90 13.13
CA THR A 306 10.38 3.23 13.22
C THR A 306 10.32 1.73 12.96
N VAL A 307 11.43 1.19 12.43
CA VAL A 307 11.73 -0.24 12.37
C VAL A 307 13.03 -0.50 13.11
N LYS A 308 13.07 -1.57 13.90
CA LYS A 308 14.21 -1.98 14.72
C LYS A 308 14.79 -3.30 14.18
N ALA A 309 16.07 -3.30 13.85
CA ALA A 309 16.89 -4.50 13.65
C ALA A 309 17.58 -4.86 14.98
N SER A 310 17.51 -6.12 15.39
CA SER A 310 18.01 -6.58 16.69
C SER A 310 19.10 -7.63 16.53
N GLY A 311 20.06 -7.61 17.46
CA GLY A 311 21.13 -8.63 17.52
C GLY A 311 22.05 -8.61 16.29
N ILE A 312 22.43 -7.42 15.84
CA ILE A 312 23.38 -7.23 14.75
C ILE A 312 24.80 -7.24 15.32
N ASP A 313 25.72 -7.94 14.66
CA ASP A 313 27.09 -8.18 15.13
C ASP A 313 28.17 -7.67 14.16
N HIS A 314 27.76 -7.00 13.08
CA HIS A 314 28.64 -6.39 12.08
C HIS A 314 28.11 -5.02 11.69
N PHE A 315 29.04 -4.14 11.34
CA PHE A 315 28.74 -2.76 10.95
C PHE A 315 28.82 -2.61 9.43
N THR A 316 27.80 -1.97 8.85
CA THR A 316 27.55 -1.98 7.40
C THR A 316 26.53 -0.90 7.02
N ILE A 317 26.15 -0.84 5.73
CA ILE A 317 25.13 0.07 5.21
C ILE A 317 23.75 -0.58 5.34
N PHE A 318 22.82 0.10 6.01
CA PHE A 318 21.42 -0.35 6.14
C PHE A 318 20.49 0.52 5.31
N VAL A 319 19.59 -0.14 4.58
CA VAL A 319 18.56 0.48 3.75
C VAL A 319 17.21 -0.03 4.22
N VAL A 320 16.32 0.89 4.56
CA VAL A 320 14.90 0.57 4.76
C VAL A 320 14.27 0.47 3.38
N ILE A 321 13.59 -0.63 3.11
CA ILE A 321 12.97 -0.88 1.81
C ILE A 321 11.50 -1.21 2.00
N ASN A 322 10.69 -0.87 1.01
CA ASN A 322 9.39 -1.48 0.88
C ASN A 322 9.62 -2.97 0.55
N PRO A 323 8.98 -3.89 1.30
CA PRO A 323 9.20 -5.32 1.11
C PRO A 323 8.99 -5.68 -0.36
N PRO A 324 9.90 -6.45 -0.99
CA PRO A 324 9.61 -7.01 -2.30
C PRO A 324 8.32 -7.82 -2.16
N LEU A 325 7.39 -7.66 -3.11
CA LEU A 325 6.11 -8.37 -3.11
C LEU A 325 6.37 -9.88 -3.11
N SER A 326 6.47 -10.49 -1.93
CA SER A 326 6.80 -11.90 -1.72
C SER A 326 5.97 -12.43 -0.56
N GLY A 327 4.73 -12.73 -0.89
CA GLY A 327 3.77 -13.43 -0.06
C GLY A 327 2.58 -13.77 -0.95
N ALA A 328 1.88 -14.88 -0.66
CA ALA A 328 0.53 -15.02 -1.18
C ALA A 328 -0.23 -13.76 -0.77
N THR A 329 -0.72 -13.04 -1.77
CA THR A 329 -1.51 -11.84 -1.62
C THR A 329 -2.58 -12.08 -0.56
N CYS A 330 -2.41 -11.51 0.64
CA CYS A 330 -3.35 -11.71 1.72
C CYS A 330 -4.35 -10.58 1.70
N VAL A 331 -5.59 -10.90 1.37
CA VAL A 331 -6.71 -10.01 1.59
C VAL A 331 -7.32 -10.39 2.93
N LEU A 332 -7.35 -9.47 3.89
CA LEU A 332 -8.03 -9.71 5.16
C LEU A 332 -9.51 -9.39 5.00
N ALA A 333 -10.41 -10.29 5.43
CA ALA A 333 -11.83 -10.01 5.51
C ALA A 333 -12.37 -10.24 6.92
N GLY A 334 -13.21 -9.34 7.43
CA GLY A 334 -14.07 -9.58 8.60
C GLY A 334 -14.36 -8.36 9.49
N ALA A 335 -15.46 -8.46 10.25
CA ALA A 335 -15.86 -7.53 11.30
C ALA A 335 -14.78 -7.38 12.39
N THR A 336 -14.81 -6.24 13.11
CA THR A 336 -13.87 -5.71 14.12
C THR A 336 -13.41 -6.64 15.27
N THR A 337 -13.60 -7.96 15.19
CA THR A 337 -13.11 -8.96 16.16
C THR A 337 -12.72 -10.33 15.55
N GLY A 338 -12.66 -10.53 14.22
CA GLY A 338 -12.20 -11.80 13.62
C GLY A 338 -11.69 -11.67 12.19
N THR A 339 -10.40 -11.96 11.97
CA THR A 339 -9.70 -11.84 10.67
C THR A 339 -9.55 -13.19 9.96
N GLY A 340 -9.96 -13.27 8.70
CA GLY A 340 -9.61 -14.36 7.77
C GLY A 340 -8.69 -13.85 6.65
N CYS A 341 -7.70 -14.64 6.24
CA CYS A 341 -6.83 -14.35 5.10
C CYS A 341 -7.30 -15.10 3.86
N TYR A 342 -7.46 -14.40 2.74
CA TYR A 342 -7.94 -14.93 1.47
C TYR A 342 -6.90 -14.73 0.38
N ALA A 343 -6.84 -15.66 -0.58
CA ALA A 343 -5.87 -15.60 -1.67
C ALA A 343 -6.28 -14.59 -2.75
N THR A 344 -7.58 -14.27 -2.84
CA THR A 344 -8.10 -13.26 -3.77
C THR A 344 -9.07 -12.32 -3.09
N LEU A 345 -9.22 -11.13 -3.68
CA LEU A 345 -10.23 -10.17 -3.22
C LEU A 345 -11.66 -10.68 -3.42
N GLN A 346 -11.92 -11.46 -4.47
CA GLN A 346 -13.26 -12.03 -4.67
C GLN A 346 -13.60 -13.05 -3.58
N GLU A 347 -12.66 -13.92 -3.20
CA GLU A 347 -12.86 -14.87 -2.09
C GLU A 347 -13.13 -14.16 -0.76
N ALA A 348 -12.43 -13.05 -0.49
CA ALA A 348 -12.68 -12.22 0.67
C ALA A 348 -14.11 -11.66 0.68
N ILE A 349 -14.55 -11.07 -0.45
CA ILE A 349 -15.94 -10.57 -0.61
C ILE A 349 -16.94 -11.72 -0.42
N ASP A 350 -16.71 -12.87 -1.05
CA ASP A 350 -17.59 -14.03 -1.01
C ASP A 350 -17.68 -14.65 0.40
N ALA A 351 -16.69 -14.43 1.27
CA ALA A 351 -16.71 -14.87 2.65
C ALA A 351 -17.25 -13.81 3.65
N SER A 352 -17.22 -12.52 3.31
CA SER A 352 -17.70 -11.43 4.17
C SER A 352 -19.20 -11.49 4.46
N SER A 353 -19.59 -10.96 5.62
CA SER A 353 -20.97 -10.57 5.91
C SER A 353 -21.23 -9.13 5.49
N ASN A 354 -22.50 -8.76 5.35
CA ASN A 354 -22.87 -7.36 5.11
C ASN A 354 -22.43 -6.48 6.29
N GLY A 355 -21.81 -5.33 6.00
CA GLY A 355 -21.21 -4.41 6.96
C GLY A 355 -19.75 -4.73 7.30
N ASP A 356 -19.16 -5.83 6.79
CA ASP A 356 -17.77 -6.17 7.06
C ASP A 356 -16.80 -5.20 6.37
N THR A 357 -15.59 -5.12 6.93
CA THR A 357 -14.45 -4.45 6.30
C THR A 357 -13.48 -5.49 5.76
N ILE A 358 -13.00 -5.25 4.54
CA ILE A 358 -11.98 -6.00 3.83
C ILE A 358 -10.76 -5.10 3.74
N GLU A 359 -9.65 -5.51 4.34
CA GLU A 359 -8.40 -4.74 4.34
C GLU A 359 -7.40 -5.36 3.38
N ILE A 360 -6.89 -4.53 2.47
CA ILE A 360 -5.81 -4.89 1.56
C ILE A 360 -4.47 -4.68 2.26
N GLN A 361 -3.59 -5.69 2.22
CA GLN A 361 -2.30 -5.67 2.92
C GLN A 361 -1.10 -5.58 1.97
N SER A 362 -1.33 -5.59 0.66
CA SER A 362 -0.31 -5.47 -0.38
C SER A 362 -0.96 -5.05 -1.70
N ASP A 363 -0.17 -4.61 -2.67
CA ASP A 363 -0.67 -4.44 -4.04
C ASP A 363 -1.27 -5.76 -4.56
N LEU A 364 -2.39 -5.66 -5.30
CA LEU A 364 -3.11 -6.81 -5.86
C LEU A 364 -3.10 -6.74 -7.37
N THR A 365 -2.89 -7.89 -8.02
CA THR A 365 -3.31 -8.07 -9.41
C THR A 365 -4.57 -8.91 -9.46
N VAL A 366 -5.62 -8.40 -10.11
CA VAL A 366 -6.88 -9.15 -10.31
C VAL A 366 -6.97 -9.65 -11.74
N THR A 367 -7.21 -10.95 -11.90
CA THR A 367 -7.25 -11.61 -13.22
C THR A 367 -8.65 -11.62 -13.85
N GLN A 368 -9.62 -11.03 -13.16
CA GLN A 368 -11.00 -10.87 -13.58
C GLN A 368 -11.61 -9.66 -12.86
N GLN A 369 -12.77 -9.18 -13.34
CA GLN A 369 -13.52 -8.12 -12.66
C GLN A 369 -13.85 -8.56 -11.22
N VAL A 370 -13.61 -7.66 -10.27
CA VAL A 370 -14.03 -7.81 -8.87
C VAL A 370 -15.50 -7.44 -8.79
N ASN A 371 -16.34 -8.41 -8.45
CA ASN A 371 -17.78 -8.21 -8.27
C ASN A 371 -18.07 -7.90 -6.81
N VAL A 372 -18.43 -6.65 -6.51
CA VAL A 372 -18.71 -6.18 -5.15
C VAL A 372 -20.19 -6.43 -4.80
N ASN A 373 -20.54 -7.71 -4.74
CA ASN A 373 -21.90 -8.21 -4.63
C ASN A 373 -22.43 -8.28 -3.18
N LYS A 374 -21.68 -7.73 -2.22
CA LYS A 374 -22.07 -7.59 -0.81
C LYS A 374 -21.88 -6.17 -0.33
N ASP A 375 -22.68 -5.78 0.66
CA ASP A 375 -22.53 -4.50 1.36
C ASP A 375 -21.27 -4.59 2.23
N VAL A 376 -20.12 -4.14 1.73
CA VAL A 376 -18.83 -4.22 2.43
C VAL A 376 -18.06 -2.93 2.26
N THR A 377 -17.14 -2.67 3.20
CA THR A 377 -16.07 -1.68 3.01
C THR A 377 -14.83 -2.38 2.50
N ILE A 378 -14.28 -1.96 1.36
CA ILE A 378 -12.96 -2.38 0.88
C ILE A 378 -11.98 -1.23 1.16
N ASP A 379 -11.12 -1.44 2.14
CA ASP A 379 -10.03 -0.52 2.52
C ASP A 379 -8.75 -0.95 1.83
N GLY A 380 -8.32 -0.17 0.83
CA GLY A 380 -7.07 -0.39 0.11
C GLY A 380 -5.83 -0.21 0.98
N ASN A 381 -5.94 0.43 2.15
CA ASN A 381 -4.81 0.73 3.03
C ASN A 381 -3.63 1.43 2.31
N GLY A 382 -3.92 2.21 1.28
CA GLY A 382 -2.94 2.90 0.43
C GLY A 382 -2.32 2.04 -0.68
N PHE A 383 -2.71 0.77 -0.83
CA PHE A 383 -2.21 -0.13 -1.87
C PHE A 383 -2.95 0.01 -3.21
N THR A 384 -2.32 -0.57 -4.23
CA THR A 384 -2.79 -0.55 -5.62
C THR A 384 -3.46 -1.85 -6.02
N ILE A 385 -4.55 -1.76 -6.77
CA ILE A 385 -5.17 -2.89 -7.47
C ILE A 385 -5.05 -2.68 -8.97
N SER A 386 -4.44 -3.65 -9.66
CA SER A 386 -4.26 -3.64 -11.11
C SER A 386 -5.02 -4.80 -11.77
N PRO A 387 -5.88 -4.55 -12.76
CA PRO A 387 -6.46 -5.62 -13.57
C PRO A 387 -5.42 -6.18 -14.54
N SER A 388 -5.40 -7.49 -14.76
CA SER A 388 -4.55 -8.13 -15.79
C SER A 388 -5.36 -8.89 -16.85
N PHE A 389 -6.56 -8.38 -17.17
CA PHE A 389 -7.48 -9.00 -18.09
C PHE A 389 -8.01 -8.01 -19.13
N ALA A 390 -8.59 -8.55 -20.19
CA ALA A 390 -9.19 -7.77 -21.27
C ALA A 390 -10.71 -7.77 -21.17
N TYR A 391 -11.31 -6.65 -21.56
CA TYR A 391 -12.74 -6.56 -21.83
C TYR A 391 -13.15 -7.63 -22.85
N THR A 392 -14.23 -8.36 -22.55
CA THR A 392 -14.87 -9.29 -23.49
C THR A 392 -16.30 -8.86 -23.80
N ASN A 393 -17.04 -8.45 -22.76
CA ASN A 393 -18.41 -7.98 -22.86
C ASN A 393 -18.75 -7.16 -21.59
N ASN A 394 -20.00 -6.72 -21.47
CA ASN A 394 -20.43 -5.86 -20.36
C ASN A 394 -20.34 -6.50 -18.97
N SER A 395 -20.19 -7.82 -18.84
CA SER A 395 -20.00 -8.49 -17.55
C SER A 395 -18.59 -8.36 -16.96
N ASN A 396 -17.61 -7.91 -17.74
CA ASN A 396 -16.21 -7.75 -17.30
C ASN A 396 -15.57 -6.45 -17.82
N ASN A 397 -16.33 -5.36 -17.83
CA ASN A 397 -15.91 -4.12 -18.48
C ASN A 397 -15.13 -3.16 -17.57
N ALA A 398 -14.89 -3.51 -16.31
CA ALA A 398 -14.13 -2.71 -15.37
C ALA A 398 -13.29 -3.56 -14.40
N THR A 399 -12.32 -2.95 -13.71
CA THR A 399 -11.62 -3.59 -12.58
C THR A 399 -12.61 -3.91 -11.47
N PHE A 400 -13.45 -2.94 -11.09
CA PHE A 400 -14.53 -3.10 -10.13
C PHE A 400 -15.90 -2.94 -10.81
N GLY A 401 -16.79 -3.90 -10.55
CA GLY A 401 -18.17 -3.88 -11.04
C GLY A 401 -19.11 -4.69 -10.15
N GLY A 402 -20.34 -4.93 -10.64
CA GLY A 402 -21.30 -5.80 -9.94
C GLY A 402 -21.68 -5.33 -8.53
N PHE A 403 -21.66 -4.01 -8.30
CA PHE A 403 -21.93 -3.39 -7.00
C PHE A 403 -23.33 -3.71 -6.48
N VAL A 404 -23.47 -3.76 -5.16
CA VAL A 404 -24.74 -3.63 -4.42
C VAL A 404 -24.75 -2.36 -3.59
N SER A 405 -25.92 -1.96 -3.07
CA SER A 405 -26.02 -0.75 -2.23
C SER A 405 -25.34 -0.96 -0.87
N GLY A 406 -24.73 0.10 -0.32
CA GLY A 406 -24.00 0.09 0.97
C GLY A 406 -22.48 0.01 0.84
N VAL A 407 -21.97 -0.37 -0.34
CA VAL A 407 -20.54 -0.54 -0.58
C VAL A 407 -19.75 0.76 -0.39
N THR A 408 -18.61 0.63 0.30
CA THR A 408 -17.59 1.67 0.39
C THR A 408 -16.28 1.17 -0.20
N LEU A 409 -15.66 1.93 -1.10
CA LEU A 409 -14.26 1.77 -1.49
C LEU A 409 -13.46 2.92 -0.92
N LYS A 410 -12.36 2.64 -0.21
CA LYS A 410 -11.54 3.70 0.38
C LYS A 410 -10.04 3.43 0.40
N ASN A 411 -9.25 4.50 0.45
CA ASN A 411 -7.78 4.47 0.55
C ASN A 411 -7.12 3.54 -0.48
N ILE A 412 -7.53 3.62 -1.74
CA ILE A 412 -7.11 2.64 -2.75
C ILE A 412 -6.74 3.31 -4.06
N THR A 413 -5.68 2.79 -4.69
CA THR A 413 -5.33 3.12 -6.08
C THR A 413 -5.79 2.01 -6.99
N ILE A 414 -6.48 2.35 -8.07
CA ILE A 414 -6.88 1.43 -9.13
C ILE A 414 -6.09 1.83 -10.38
N ASP A 415 -5.10 1.03 -10.74
CA ASP A 415 -4.21 1.32 -11.87
C ASP A 415 -4.49 0.35 -13.03
N GLY A 416 -5.12 0.88 -14.08
CA GLY A 416 -5.55 0.15 -15.26
C GLY A 416 -4.44 -0.22 -16.25
N THR A 417 -3.18 0.15 -16.00
CA THR A 417 -2.05 -0.02 -16.93
C THR A 417 -1.90 -1.43 -17.50
N LEU A 418 -2.22 -2.46 -16.70
CA LEU A 418 -2.10 -3.87 -17.11
C LEU A 418 -3.40 -4.44 -17.71
N GLY A 419 -4.50 -3.71 -17.64
CA GLY A 419 -5.79 -4.08 -18.21
C GLY A 419 -5.87 -3.70 -19.68
N THR A 420 -6.90 -4.19 -20.38
CA THR A 420 -7.12 -3.83 -21.79
C THR A 420 -8.59 -3.55 -22.06
N ASN A 421 -8.89 -2.37 -22.59
CA ASN A 421 -10.21 -1.85 -22.91
C ASN A 421 -11.18 -1.83 -21.71
N LEU A 422 -10.67 -1.58 -20.51
CA LEU A 422 -11.43 -1.55 -19.26
C LEU A 422 -11.69 -0.12 -18.78
N HIS A 423 -12.78 0.05 -18.03
CA HIS A 423 -12.95 1.14 -17.07
C HIS A 423 -12.23 0.79 -15.75
N GLY A 424 -11.96 1.78 -14.90
CA GLY A 424 -11.50 1.51 -13.54
C GLY A 424 -12.62 0.94 -12.68
N ILE A 425 -13.71 1.70 -12.56
CA ILE A 425 -14.90 1.35 -11.77
C ILE A 425 -16.15 1.53 -12.62
N ASN A 426 -17.04 0.54 -12.63
CA ASN A 426 -18.37 0.65 -13.24
C ASN A 426 -19.49 0.36 -12.23
N ILE A 427 -20.23 1.39 -11.85
CA ILE A 427 -21.33 1.34 -10.89
C ILE A 427 -22.65 1.43 -11.66
N TYR A 428 -23.47 0.39 -11.57
CA TYR A 428 -24.63 0.19 -12.43
C TYR A 428 -25.91 -0.04 -11.63
N THR A 429 -26.91 0.84 -11.80
CA THR A 429 -28.26 0.71 -11.23
C THR A 429 -28.32 0.49 -9.71
N VAL A 430 -27.43 1.14 -8.95
CA VAL A 430 -27.37 1.02 -7.48
C VAL A 430 -27.27 2.37 -6.78
N THR A 431 -27.56 2.40 -5.49
CA THR A 431 -27.51 3.62 -4.67
C THR A 431 -26.63 3.39 -3.44
N ASN A 432 -26.36 4.46 -2.68
CA ASN A 432 -25.61 4.37 -1.42
C ASN A 432 -24.22 3.74 -1.62
N ILE A 433 -23.49 4.22 -2.64
CA ILE A 433 -22.08 3.87 -2.86
C ILE A 433 -21.22 5.03 -2.38
N LEU A 434 -20.17 4.73 -1.63
CA LEU A 434 -19.18 5.69 -1.18
C LEU A 434 -17.81 5.38 -1.77
N LEU A 435 -17.21 6.38 -2.42
CA LEU A 435 -15.81 6.37 -2.86
C LEU A 435 -15.05 7.40 -2.02
N ASP A 436 -14.14 6.94 -1.18
CA ASP A 436 -13.50 7.78 -0.16
C ASP A 436 -11.98 7.70 -0.21
N ASN A 437 -11.31 8.76 -0.68
CA ASN A 437 -9.87 8.79 -0.83
C ASN A 437 -9.37 7.69 -1.79
N ILE A 438 -9.81 7.78 -3.05
CA ILE A 438 -9.44 6.82 -4.09
C ILE A 438 -8.69 7.50 -5.23
N SER A 439 -7.75 6.78 -5.84
CA SER A 439 -7.12 7.13 -7.11
C SER A 439 -7.54 6.14 -8.19
N VAL A 440 -7.95 6.62 -9.35
CA VAL A 440 -8.33 5.77 -10.50
C VAL A 440 -7.57 6.21 -11.73
N GLU A 441 -6.62 5.38 -12.15
CA GLU A 441 -5.55 5.79 -13.05
C GLU A 441 -5.39 4.85 -14.24
N ASN A 442 -4.95 5.41 -15.37
CA ASN A 442 -4.43 4.68 -16.53
C ASN A 442 -5.35 3.59 -17.11
N ASN A 443 -6.67 3.80 -17.05
CA ASN A 443 -7.63 2.90 -17.68
C ASN A 443 -7.83 3.29 -19.15
N ASP A 444 -7.93 2.33 -20.07
CA ASP A 444 -8.18 2.61 -21.49
C ASP A 444 -9.48 3.39 -21.76
N LYS A 445 -10.46 3.27 -20.85
CA LYS A 445 -11.77 3.94 -20.94
C LYS A 445 -11.91 5.03 -19.86
N ALA A 446 -13.09 5.18 -19.27
CA ALA A 446 -13.30 6.11 -18.16
C ALA A 446 -12.71 5.56 -16.85
N GLY A 447 -12.24 6.45 -15.97
CA GLY A 447 -11.83 6.07 -14.62
C GLY A 447 -13.01 5.50 -13.85
N VAL A 448 -14.06 6.31 -13.65
CA VAL A 448 -15.29 5.90 -12.97
C VAL A 448 -16.51 6.08 -13.88
N VAL A 449 -17.41 5.11 -13.88
CA VAL A 449 -18.72 5.18 -14.53
C VAL A 449 -19.82 5.10 -13.47
N VAL A 450 -20.68 6.11 -13.45
CA VAL A 450 -21.90 6.20 -12.62
C VAL A 450 -23.10 6.04 -13.55
N ASN A 451 -23.49 4.79 -13.82
CA ASN A 451 -24.55 4.45 -14.76
C ASN A 451 -25.88 4.22 -14.03
N GLY A 452 -26.79 5.19 -14.10
CA GLY A 452 -28.09 5.15 -13.42
C GLY A 452 -27.98 4.85 -11.93
N SER A 453 -26.94 5.37 -11.28
CA SER A 453 -26.58 5.09 -9.90
C SER A 453 -26.42 6.38 -9.07
N ILE A 454 -26.54 6.28 -7.74
CA ILE A 454 -26.28 7.39 -6.82
C ILE A 454 -25.00 7.11 -6.04
N VAL A 455 -23.97 7.92 -6.30
CA VAL A 455 -22.61 7.74 -5.77
C VAL A 455 -22.16 8.99 -5.04
N THR A 456 -21.59 8.82 -3.85
CA THR A 456 -20.91 9.88 -3.10
C THR A 456 -19.41 9.71 -3.22
N VAL A 457 -18.72 10.80 -3.50
CA VAL A 457 -17.26 10.90 -3.51
C VAL A 457 -16.83 11.90 -2.46
N ASN A 458 -15.90 11.51 -1.59
CA ASN A 458 -15.24 12.44 -0.69
C ASN A 458 -13.97 12.97 -1.38
N ASN A 459 -12.89 12.19 -1.43
CA ASN A 459 -11.67 12.59 -2.14
C ASN A 459 -11.41 11.63 -3.29
N ILE A 460 -11.15 12.18 -4.48
CA ILE A 460 -10.85 11.38 -5.66
C ILE A 460 -9.72 11.99 -6.48
N LEU A 461 -8.84 11.14 -6.97
CA LEU A 461 -7.92 11.45 -8.06
C LEU A 461 -8.30 10.61 -9.28
N THR A 462 -8.38 11.23 -10.45
CA THR A 462 -8.33 10.49 -11.71
C THR A 462 -7.21 11.03 -12.59
N SER A 463 -6.46 10.14 -13.24
CA SER A 463 -5.40 10.53 -14.16
C SER A 463 -5.17 9.49 -15.24
N GLY A 464 -4.83 9.93 -16.46
CA GLY A 464 -4.42 9.01 -17.53
C GLY A 464 -5.53 8.09 -18.04
N ASN A 465 -6.80 8.32 -17.67
CA ASN A 465 -7.92 7.55 -18.20
C ASN A 465 -8.25 7.98 -19.64
N GLY A 466 -8.38 7.02 -20.55
CA GLY A 466 -8.43 7.25 -21.99
C GLY A 466 -9.69 7.98 -22.48
N TRP A 467 -10.82 7.85 -21.77
CA TRP A 467 -12.04 8.59 -22.09
C TRP A 467 -12.16 9.84 -21.22
N TYR A 468 -12.57 9.67 -19.97
CA TYR A 468 -12.90 10.74 -19.03
C TYR A 468 -12.47 10.33 -17.61
N GLY A 469 -12.35 11.30 -16.70
CA GLY A 469 -12.14 11.00 -15.29
C GLY A 469 -13.33 10.24 -14.72
N ILE A 470 -14.51 10.86 -14.78
CA ILE A 470 -15.79 10.31 -14.32
C ILE A 470 -16.86 10.49 -15.40
N ASN A 471 -17.61 9.45 -15.71
CA ASN A 471 -18.82 9.53 -16.53
C ASN A 471 -20.06 9.35 -15.65
N VAL A 472 -21.05 10.23 -15.79
CA VAL A 472 -22.29 10.19 -15.00
C VAL A 472 -23.47 10.26 -15.96
N ASP A 473 -24.12 9.13 -16.23
CA ASP A 473 -25.15 9.05 -17.26
C ASP A 473 -26.11 7.89 -17.05
N GLN A 474 -27.15 7.85 -17.89
CA GLN A 474 -27.97 6.66 -18.07
C GLN A 474 -27.56 5.96 -19.36
N GLY A 475 -27.02 4.75 -19.25
CA GLY A 475 -26.74 3.87 -20.38
C GLY A 475 -28.00 3.46 -21.13
N SER A 476 -27.83 2.72 -22.22
CA SER A 476 -28.95 2.25 -23.03
C SER A 476 -29.93 1.41 -22.19
N GLY A 477 -31.22 1.75 -22.24
CA GLY A 477 -32.28 1.09 -21.47
C GLY A 477 -32.33 1.42 -19.97
N VAL A 478 -31.40 2.24 -19.45
CA VAL A 478 -31.37 2.63 -18.03
C VAL A 478 -32.27 3.84 -17.79
N THR A 479 -33.13 3.76 -16.78
CA THR A 479 -34.08 4.83 -16.41
C THR A 479 -33.91 5.36 -15.00
N THR A 480 -33.10 4.68 -14.17
CA THR A 480 -32.77 5.11 -12.81
C THR A 480 -31.90 6.37 -12.83
N GLU A 481 -32.07 7.25 -11.86
CA GLU A 481 -31.28 8.48 -11.75
C GLU A 481 -29.77 8.19 -11.71
N ALA A 482 -28.99 8.91 -12.50
CA ALA A 482 -27.54 8.95 -12.36
C ALA A 482 -27.14 10.22 -11.62
N LYS A 483 -26.54 10.06 -10.44
CA LYS A 483 -26.20 11.18 -9.56
C LYS A 483 -24.84 10.99 -8.93
N LEU A 484 -24.00 12.01 -9.06
CA LEU A 484 -22.73 12.11 -8.37
C LEU A 484 -22.81 13.22 -7.33
N ILE A 485 -22.45 12.89 -6.08
CA ILE A 485 -22.37 13.84 -4.96
C ILE A 485 -20.89 13.96 -4.59
N ILE A 486 -20.35 15.17 -4.59
CA ILE A 486 -18.92 15.45 -4.37
C ILE A 486 -18.81 16.27 -3.09
N ASN A 487 -18.28 15.66 -2.02
CA ASN A 487 -18.22 16.26 -0.69
C ASN A 487 -16.81 16.72 -0.29
N GLY A 488 -15.76 16.08 -0.78
CA GLY A 488 -14.38 16.45 -0.46
C GLY A 488 -13.66 17.09 -1.64
N ILE A 489 -12.38 16.78 -1.82
CA ILE A 489 -11.52 17.41 -2.82
C ILE A 489 -11.25 16.46 -3.97
N SER A 490 -11.57 16.92 -5.17
CA SER A 490 -11.23 16.21 -6.40
C SER A 490 -9.93 16.71 -7.02
N SER A 491 -9.20 15.80 -7.66
CA SER A 491 -8.04 16.08 -8.51
C SER A 491 -8.21 15.30 -9.82
N HIS A 492 -7.96 15.95 -10.95
CA HIS A 492 -8.13 15.34 -12.26
C HIS A 492 -7.00 15.75 -13.19
N ASN A 493 -6.64 14.86 -14.10
CA ASN A 493 -5.66 15.12 -15.15
C ASN A 493 -6.18 14.75 -16.56
N GLU A 494 -7.45 14.39 -16.67
CA GLU A 494 -8.13 14.18 -17.94
C GLU A 494 -8.51 15.50 -18.62
N THR A 495 -8.76 15.47 -19.93
CA THR A 495 -9.29 16.65 -20.65
C THR A 495 -10.74 16.98 -20.23
N ALA A 496 -11.52 15.95 -19.90
CA ALA A 496 -12.86 16.10 -19.35
C ALA A 496 -12.90 15.38 -17.99
N HIS A 497 -13.04 16.16 -16.92
CA HIS A 497 -12.96 15.63 -15.55
C HIS A 497 -14.23 14.85 -15.19
N ILE A 498 -15.40 15.47 -15.41
CA ILE A 498 -16.69 14.80 -15.30
C ILE A 498 -17.47 15.02 -16.59
N TYR A 499 -17.98 13.94 -17.15
CA TYR A 499 -18.64 13.92 -18.44
C TYR A 499 -20.07 13.39 -18.34
N ILE A 500 -21.01 14.14 -18.91
CA ILE A 500 -22.42 13.77 -19.11
C ILE A 500 -22.68 13.73 -20.62
N ASP A 501 -23.00 12.56 -21.17
CA ASP A 501 -23.38 12.30 -22.55
C ASP A 501 -24.68 13.01 -22.92
N ASP A 502 -25.70 12.94 -22.06
CA ASP A 502 -27.01 13.52 -22.34
C ASP A 502 -27.64 14.19 -21.12
N LYS A 503 -27.41 15.51 -21.00
CA LYS A 503 -27.95 16.35 -19.92
C LYS A 503 -29.48 16.49 -19.91
N THR A 504 -30.18 15.94 -20.92
CA THR A 504 -31.65 15.93 -20.93
C THR A 504 -32.24 14.75 -20.16
N LYS A 505 -31.40 13.76 -19.83
CA LYS A 505 -31.75 12.61 -18.99
C LYS A 505 -31.77 12.99 -17.51
N THR A 506 -32.23 12.07 -16.66
CA THR A 506 -32.23 12.23 -15.20
C THR A 506 -30.82 12.05 -14.64
N VAL A 507 -29.98 13.05 -14.89
CA VAL A 507 -28.56 13.08 -14.53
C VAL A 507 -28.28 14.34 -13.72
N SER A 508 -27.59 14.22 -12.58
CA SER A 508 -27.22 15.38 -11.77
C SER A 508 -25.86 15.26 -11.09
N ILE A 509 -25.21 16.42 -10.90
CA ILE A 509 -23.99 16.55 -10.09
C ILE A 509 -24.30 17.49 -8.93
N VAL A 510 -23.95 17.07 -7.71
CA VAL A 510 -23.98 17.91 -6.52
C VAL A 510 -22.54 18.17 -6.10
N ASP A 511 -22.03 19.34 -6.45
CA ASP A 511 -20.69 19.80 -6.07
C ASP A 511 -20.78 20.64 -4.80
N THR A 512 -20.56 20.03 -3.64
CA THR A 512 -20.74 20.67 -2.33
C THR A 512 -19.72 21.80 -2.09
N ASN A 513 -18.57 21.74 -2.76
CA ASN A 513 -17.46 22.65 -2.56
C ASN A 513 -17.28 23.67 -3.70
N ASN A 514 -18.19 23.68 -4.68
CA ASN A 514 -18.15 24.56 -5.86
C ASN A 514 -16.79 24.53 -6.57
N GLN A 515 -16.24 23.34 -6.77
CA GLN A 515 -14.91 23.12 -7.36
C GLN A 515 -14.93 23.11 -8.89
N TYR A 516 -16.10 22.99 -9.51
CA TYR A 516 -16.22 22.82 -10.96
C TYR A 516 -17.00 23.95 -11.65
N ASP A 517 -16.51 24.33 -12.82
CA ASP A 517 -17.30 25.00 -13.85
C ASP A 517 -17.83 23.95 -14.84
N ASN A 518 -18.98 24.21 -15.45
CA ASN A 518 -19.53 23.35 -16.49
C ASN A 518 -19.69 24.06 -17.84
N THR A 519 -19.60 23.28 -18.91
CA THR A 519 -19.82 23.74 -20.29
C THR A 519 -20.74 22.78 -21.01
N ASP A 520 -21.79 23.32 -21.63
CA ASP A 520 -22.70 22.57 -22.50
C ASP A 520 -22.18 22.60 -23.94
N LEU A 521 -21.88 21.43 -24.50
CA LEU A 521 -21.43 21.32 -25.88
C LEU A 521 -22.63 21.21 -26.83
N HIS A 522 -22.60 22.03 -27.89
CA HIS A 522 -23.62 22.03 -28.94
C HIS A 522 -22.98 21.81 -30.31
N PRO A 523 -23.56 20.97 -31.18
CA PRO A 523 -24.72 20.09 -30.92
C PRO A 523 -24.33 18.90 -30.02
N GLY A 524 -25.27 18.34 -29.23
CA GLY A 524 -25.03 17.03 -28.60
C GLY A 524 -25.62 16.75 -27.22
N ASN A 525 -26.34 17.65 -26.55
CA ASN A 525 -26.81 17.47 -25.15
C ASN A 525 -25.70 17.16 -24.12
N VAL A 526 -24.44 17.15 -24.52
CA VAL A 526 -23.29 16.86 -23.67
C VAL A 526 -23.05 18.00 -22.69
N ARG A 527 -22.66 17.65 -21.46
CA ARG A 527 -22.14 18.58 -20.46
C ARG A 527 -20.84 18.06 -19.88
N ILE A 528 -19.84 18.93 -19.82
CA ILE A 528 -18.54 18.64 -19.21
C ILE A 528 -18.36 19.54 -17.99
N TYR A 529 -17.86 18.98 -16.88
CA TYR A 529 -17.39 19.73 -15.73
C TYR A 529 -15.86 19.67 -15.68
N ASN A 530 -15.24 20.82 -15.45
CA ASN A 530 -13.80 20.96 -15.28
C ASN A 530 -13.50 21.67 -13.96
N LEU A 531 -12.44 21.26 -13.29
CA LEU A 531 -12.01 21.88 -12.04
C LEU A 531 -11.62 23.33 -12.31
N ILE A 532 -12.04 24.22 -11.44
CA ILE A 532 -11.66 25.63 -11.48
C ILE A 532 -10.19 25.72 -11.06
N ASN A 533 -9.33 26.13 -12.00
CA ASN A 533 -7.95 26.45 -11.65
C ASN A 533 -7.93 27.66 -10.71
N PRO A 534 -7.34 27.57 -9.50
CA PRO A 534 -7.30 28.69 -8.55
C PRO A 534 -6.54 29.92 -9.08
N THR A 535 -5.85 29.80 -10.22
CA THR A 535 -5.09 30.88 -10.86
C THR A 535 -5.87 31.69 -11.91
N SER A 536 -7.11 31.32 -12.25
CA SER A 536 -7.97 32.14 -13.11
C SER A 536 -9.06 32.85 -12.31
N SER A 537 -8.67 33.69 -11.36
CA SER A 537 -9.54 34.80 -10.94
C SER A 537 -9.62 35.80 -12.11
N ASN A 538 -10.45 35.45 -13.09
CA ASN A 538 -10.80 36.38 -14.13
C ASN A 538 -11.59 37.50 -13.45
N SER A 539 -11.03 38.71 -13.49
CA SER A 539 -11.59 39.95 -12.97
C SER A 539 -12.87 40.31 -13.72
N SER A 540 -13.96 39.60 -13.45
CA SER A 540 -15.30 40.06 -13.75
C SER A 540 -16.17 39.80 -12.53
N ALA A 541 -15.98 40.64 -11.53
CA ALA A 541 -17.04 40.99 -10.61
C ALA A 541 -18.27 41.43 -11.42
N ARG A 542 -19.18 40.51 -11.74
CA ARG A 542 -20.56 40.87 -12.06
C ARG A 542 -21.28 41.02 -10.73
N SER A 543 -21.26 42.27 -10.27
CA SER A 543 -22.31 42.84 -9.43
C SER A 543 -23.69 42.31 -9.87
N ARG A 544 -24.33 41.50 -9.04
CA ARG A 544 -25.78 41.52 -8.91
C ARG A 544 -26.11 42.00 -7.50
N ILE A 545 -26.25 43.31 -7.41
CA ILE A 545 -27.12 43.97 -6.44
C ILE A 545 -28.52 43.96 -7.07
N ASN A 546 -29.51 43.67 -6.22
CA ASN A 546 -30.96 43.53 -6.40
C ASN A 546 -31.48 42.12 -6.70
#